data_AF-A0A7S3VG75-F1
#
_entry.id   AF-A0A7S3VG75-F1
#
_cell.length_a   1.000
_cell.length_b   1.000
_cell.length_c   1.000
_cell.angle_alpha   90.00
_cell.angle_beta   90.00
_cell.angle_gamma   90.00
#
_symmetry.space_group_name_H-M   'P 1'
#
loop_
_entity.id
_entity.type
_entity.pdbx_description
1 polymer ?
#
loop_
_entity_poly.entity_id
_entity_poly.type
_entity_poly.pdbx_seq_one_letter_code
_entity_poly.pdbx_strand_id
1 'polypeptide(L)'
;MNIPVIVPLSVTVSQCIACIVSVFSADDLVYGVLHVNKRPIDIKWEVSNIMRIVEGVMVIGVSLIFIVQSSTAIDLWLNFAAVQFVGQLDNLAFALAKMNFFRNAEWELAKRVSEYRVHDNSMQTFKRTARIIWCVMLIVMIAGLSFIFYTQYNLHFACKSITITVGESSSAFPLARYLSGTYILDTTRINGRPVYVQKQGTNGAFLAYCGSINQWTVSSYDDESRGNIDDPCYYFDLQSETTRTYDVAEIKTLRLPVRNGGVVIGWCISCIL
;
A
#
# COMPACT_ATOMS: atom_id res chain seq x y z
N MET A 1 -7.71 -1.15 6.67
CA MET A 1 -6.63 -1.28 5.67
C MET A 1 -6.08 0.11 5.45
N ASN A 2 -4.89 0.40 5.96
CA ASN A 2 -4.31 1.74 5.88
C ASN A 2 -3.67 1.90 4.50
N ILE A 3 -4.34 2.65 3.63
CA ILE A 3 -3.84 2.97 2.30
C ILE A 3 -3.24 4.37 2.40
N PRO A 4 -1.93 4.57 2.17
CA PRO A 4 -1.32 5.88 2.31
C PRO A 4 -1.96 6.88 1.34
N VAL A 5 -2.26 8.07 1.84
CA VAL A 5 -2.82 9.17 1.04
C VAL A 5 -1.66 9.93 0.43
N ILE A 6 -1.47 9.88 -0.89
CA ILE A 6 -0.31 10.47 -1.59
C ILE A 6 0.97 9.69 -1.28
N VAL A 7 1.56 9.17 -2.35
CA VAL A 7 2.77 8.34 -2.30
C VAL A 7 3.87 9.10 -3.05
N PRO A 8 5.10 9.16 -2.52
CA PRO A 8 6.21 9.81 -3.22
C PRO A 8 6.51 9.08 -4.53
N LEU A 9 6.96 9.84 -5.54
CA LEU A 9 7.23 9.32 -6.89
C LEU A 9 8.16 8.10 -6.90
N SER A 10 9.16 8.08 -6.00
CA SER A 10 10.09 6.95 -5.86
C SER A 10 9.39 5.64 -5.48
N VAL A 11 8.40 5.71 -4.60
CA VAL A 11 7.61 4.54 -4.19
C VAL A 11 6.65 4.16 -5.32
N THR A 12 6.04 5.12 -6.02
CA THR A 12 5.21 4.84 -7.20
C THR A 12 5.98 4.09 -8.29
N VAL A 13 7.22 4.52 -8.60
CA VAL A 13 8.07 3.81 -9.56
C VAL A 13 8.37 2.39 -9.07
N SER A 14 8.67 2.23 -7.78
CA SER A 14 8.92 0.91 -7.18
C SER A 14 7.68 -0.01 -7.26
N GLN A 15 6.48 0.54 -7.00
CA GLN A 15 5.21 -0.18 -7.13
C GLN A 15 4.95 -0.65 -8.57
N CYS A 16 5.25 0.17 -9.57
CA CYS A 16 5.15 -0.22 -10.99
C CYS A 16 6.09 -1.37 -11.35
N ILE A 17 7.35 -1.31 -10.91
CA ILE A 17 8.34 -2.39 -11.14
C ILE A 17 7.90 -3.67 -10.43
N ALA A 18 7.46 -3.56 -9.18
CA ALA A 18 6.92 -4.67 -8.40
C ALA A 18 5.74 -5.34 -9.08
N CYS A 19 4.83 -4.57 -9.69
CA CYS A 19 3.73 -5.14 -10.49
C CYS A 19 4.24 -5.98 -11.66
N ILE A 20 5.22 -5.48 -12.40
CA ILE A 20 5.82 -6.21 -13.51
C ILE A 20 6.44 -7.52 -13.01
N VAL A 21 7.26 -7.44 -11.96
CA VAL A 21 7.92 -8.61 -11.35
C VAL A 21 6.89 -9.62 -10.83
N SER A 22 5.82 -9.16 -10.18
CA SER A 22 4.76 -10.01 -9.64
C SER A 22 4.05 -10.80 -10.76
N VAL A 23 3.76 -10.16 -11.89
CA VAL A 23 3.10 -10.82 -13.02
C VAL A 23 4.01 -11.85 -13.68
N PHE A 24 5.30 -11.54 -13.82
CA PHE A 24 6.28 -12.48 -14.36
C PHE A 24 6.61 -13.63 -13.40
N SER A 25 6.38 -13.45 -12.10
CA SER A 25 6.56 -14.51 -11.10
C SER A 25 5.37 -15.47 -11.00
N ALA A 26 4.21 -15.11 -11.56
CA ALA A 26 2.98 -15.90 -11.49
C ALA A 26 2.95 -17.02 -12.54
N ASP A 27 4.01 -17.83 -12.60
CA ASP A 27 4.16 -18.91 -13.57
C ASP A 27 3.09 -19.99 -13.42
N ASP A 28 2.69 -20.31 -12.18
CA ASP A 28 1.69 -21.35 -11.89
C ASP A 28 0.32 -21.06 -12.51
N LEU A 29 -0.06 -19.77 -12.58
CA LEU A 29 -1.30 -19.36 -13.24
C LEU A 29 -1.23 -19.62 -14.75
N VAL A 30 -0.10 -19.29 -15.37
CA VAL A 30 0.11 -19.51 -16.81
C VAL A 30 0.12 -21.00 -17.12
N TYR A 31 0.85 -21.79 -16.33
CA TYR A 31 0.85 -23.24 -16.49
C TYR A 31 -0.54 -23.85 -16.27
N GLY A 32 -1.28 -23.42 -15.24
CA GLY A 32 -2.64 -23.88 -14.97
C GLY A 32 -3.58 -23.63 -16.15
N VAL A 33 -3.65 -22.38 -16.63
CA VAL A 33 -4.54 -21.99 -17.74
C VAL A 33 -4.21 -22.74 -19.03
N LEU A 34 -2.92 -22.93 -19.34
CA LEU A 34 -2.50 -23.62 -20.56
C LEU A 34 -2.90 -25.11 -20.58
N HIS A 35 -3.08 -25.73 -19.42
CA HIS A 35 -3.47 -27.14 -19.30
C HIS A 35 -5.00 -27.34 -19.22
N VAL A 36 -5.79 -26.33 -18.88
CA VAL A 36 -7.26 -26.43 -18.79
C VAL A 36 -7.91 -26.83 -20.12
N ASN A 37 -7.36 -26.41 -21.26
CA ASN A 37 -7.98 -26.66 -22.57
C ASN A 37 -7.54 -27.99 -23.23
N LYS A 38 -6.59 -28.71 -22.63
CA LYS A 38 -6.15 -30.02 -23.15
C LYS A 38 -7.00 -31.10 -22.48
N ARG A 39 -8.04 -31.58 -23.17
CA ARG A 39 -9.00 -32.60 -22.70
C ARG A 39 -8.34 -33.71 -21.86
N PRO A 40 -8.49 -33.72 -20.52
CA PRO A 40 -8.20 -34.89 -19.72
C PRO A 40 -9.50 -35.69 -19.59
N ILE A 41 -9.40 -37.02 -19.66
CA ILE A 41 -10.53 -37.92 -19.37
C ILE A 41 -10.76 -38.06 -17.84
N ASP A 42 -9.84 -37.51 -17.03
CA ASP A 42 -9.76 -37.75 -15.59
C ASP A 42 -9.91 -36.46 -14.75
N ILE A 43 -10.91 -36.46 -13.86
CA ILE A 43 -11.23 -35.37 -12.92
C ILE A 43 -10.05 -34.95 -12.03
N LYS A 44 -9.11 -35.86 -11.76
CA LYS A 44 -7.93 -35.60 -10.90
C LYS A 44 -7.02 -34.53 -11.50
N TRP A 45 -6.87 -34.53 -12.83
CA TRP A 45 -6.02 -33.56 -13.53
C TRP A 45 -6.67 -32.18 -13.59
N GLU A 46 -7.99 -32.15 -13.77
CA GLU A 46 -8.75 -30.91 -13.80
C GLU A 46 -8.69 -30.19 -12.44
N VAL A 47 -8.90 -30.93 -11.35
CA VAL A 47 -8.79 -30.39 -9.98
C VAL A 47 -7.39 -29.82 -9.71
N SER A 48 -6.33 -30.51 -10.13
CA SER A 48 -4.95 -30.03 -9.97
C SER A 48 -4.70 -28.72 -10.73
N ASN A 49 -5.18 -28.63 -11.97
CA ASN A 49 -5.07 -27.41 -12.77
C ASN A 49 -5.87 -26.25 -12.17
N ILE A 50 -7.07 -26.51 -11.65
CA ILE A 50 -7.88 -25.50 -10.96
C ILE A 50 -7.15 -24.99 -9.71
N MET A 51 -6.57 -25.88 -8.90
CA MET A 51 -5.81 -25.48 -7.72
C MET A 51 -4.62 -24.57 -8.07
N ARG A 52 -3.87 -24.89 -9.13
CA ARG A 52 -2.77 -24.04 -9.62
C ARG A 52 -3.24 -22.65 -10.08
N ILE A 53 -4.39 -22.59 -10.75
CA ILE A 53 -5.00 -21.31 -11.15
C ILE A 53 -5.40 -20.50 -9.91
N VAL A 54 -6.06 -21.13 -8.93
CA VAL A 54 -6.50 -20.47 -7.70
C VAL A 54 -5.29 -19.95 -6.92
N GLU A 55 -4.25 -20.76 -6.77
CA GLU A 55 -2.98 -20.37 -6.13
C GLU A 55 -2.36 -19.16 -6.84
N GLY A 56 -2.20 -19.22 -8.16
CA GLY A 56 -1.64 -18.11 -8.92
C GLY A 56 -2.48 -16.82 -8.83
N VAL A 57 -3.80 -16.92 -8.85
CA VAL A 57 -4.70 -15.77 -8.64
C VAL A 57 -4.57 -15.20 -7.23
N MET A 58 -4.48 -16.06 -6.20
CA MET A 58 -4.25 -15.63 -4.83
C MET A 58 -2.91 -14.92 -4.67
N VAL A 59 -1.83 -15.44 -5.27
CA VAL A 59 -0.50 -14.81 -5.24
C VAL A 59 -0.54 -13.42 -5.87
N ILE A 60 -1.19 -13.25 -7.03
CA ILE A 60 -1.35 -11.93 -7.67
C ILE A 60 -2.18 -10.99 -6.79
N GLY A 61 -3.28 -11.48 -6.21
CA GLY A 61 -4.15 -10.69 -5.34
C GLY A 61 -3.44 -10.21 -4.08
N VAL A 62 -2.74 -11.10 -3.39
CA VAL A 62 -1.93 -10.77 -2.21
C VAL A 62 -0.79 -9.80 -2.57
N SER A 63 -0.14 -10.03 -3.71
CA SER A 63 0.90 -9.11 -4.20
C SER A 63 0.34 -7.71 -4.45
N LEU A 64 -0.83 -7.58 -5.07
CA LEU A 64 -1.50 -6.29 -5.27
C LEU A 64 -1.79 -5.60 -3.93
N ILE A 65 -2.28 -6.34 -2.93
CA ILE A 65 -2.54 -5.81 -1.59
C ILE A 65 -1.24 -5.28 -0.96
N PHE A 66 -0.14 -6.02 -1.02
CA PHE A 66 1.15 -5.58 -0.48
C PHE A 66 1.71 -4.35 -1.21
N ILE A 67 1.57 -4.29 -2.55
CA ILE A 67 1.98 -3.13 -3.33
C ILE A 67 1.21 -1.88 -2.88
N VAL A 68 -0.09 -2.00 -2.67
CA VAL A 68 -0.97 -0.87 -2.31
C VAL A 68 -0.73 -0.39 -0.88
N GLN A 69 -0.43 -1.30 0.04
CA GLN A 69 -0.21 -0.97 1.46
C GLN A 69 1.20 -0.44 1.75
N SER A 70 2.19 -0.70 0.89
CA SER A 70 3.56 -0.28 1.14
C SER A 70 3.71 1.24 1.11
N SER A 71 4.17 1.84 2.21
CA SER A 71 4.55 3.26 2.28
C SER A 71 6.01 3.50 1.86
N THR A 72 6.85 2.47 1.91
CA THR A 72 8.25 2.54 1.50
C THR A 72 8.61 1.45 0.49
N ALA A 73 9.59 1.73 -0.37
CA ALA A 73 10.09 0.74 -1.33
C ALA A 73 10.76 -0.45 -0.63
N ILE A 74 11.37 -0.26 0.54
CA ILE A 74 12.03 -1.35 1.28
C ILE A 74 10.98 -2.35 1.78
N ASP A 75 9.89 -1.87 2.37
CA ASP A 75 8.80 -2.74 2.86
C ASP A 75 8.17 -3.53 1.70
N LEU A 76 8.00 -2.88 0.55
CA LEU A 76 7.53 -3.51 -0.68
C LEU A 76 8.43 -4.70 -1.07
N TRP A 77 9.74 -4.48 -1.22
CA TRP A 77 10.69 -5.52 -1.63
C TRP A 77 10.83 -6.63 -0.58
N LEU A 78 10.74 -6.30 0.71
CA LEU A 78 10.77 -7.28 1.79
C LEU A 78 9.56 -8.21 1.74
N ASN A 79 8.36 -7.67 1.51
CA ASN A 79 7.15 -8.46 1.35
C ASN A 79 7.24 -9.38 0.12
N PHE A 80 7.79 -8.90 -1.00
CA PHE A 80 8.04 -9.75 -2.16
C PHE A 80 9.05 -10.86 -1.90
N ALA A 81 10.14 -10.55 -1.22
CA ALA A 81 11.14 -11.54 -0.85
C ALA A 81 10.53 -12.64 0.03
N ALA A 82 9.65 -12.28 0.97
CA ALA A 82 8.95 -13.24 1.80
C ALA A 82 8.03 -14.17 0.98
N VAL A 83 7.23 -13.63 0.06
CA VAL A 83 6.36 -14.43 -0.82
C VAL A 83 7.19 -15.37 -1.69
N GLN A 84 8.27 -14.86 -2.30
CA GLN A 84 9.18 -15.67 -3.11
C GLN A 84 9.86 -16.77 -2.31
N PHE A 85 10.28 -16.47 -1.08
CA PHE A 85 10.89 -17.44 -0.18
C PHE A 85 9.93 -18.60 0.13
N VAL A 86 8.65 -18.31 0.39
CA VAL A 86 7.62 -19.35 0.61
C VAL A 86 7.43 -20.21 -0.64
N GLY A 87 7.41 -19.61 -1.84
CA GLY A 87 7.35 -20.37 -3.10
C GLY A 87 8.56 -21.27 -3.32
N GLN A 88 9.74 -20.86 -2.87
CA GLN A 88 10.95 -21.70 -2.92
C GLN A 88 10.92 -22.85 -1.91
N LEU A 89 10.26 -22.67 -0.76
CA LEU A 89 10.12 -23.75 0.23
C LEU A 89 9.31 -24.93 -0.31
N ASP A 90 8.27 -24.68 -1.10
CA ASP A 90 7.49 -25.77 -1.73
C ASP A 90 8.36 -26.58 -2.70
N ASN A 91 9.09 -25.89 -3.58
CA ASN A 91 10.03 -26.52 -4.50
C ASN A 91 11.14 -27.30 -3.77
N LEU A 92 11.65 -26.76 -2.67
CA LEU A 92 12.62 -27.43 -1.82
C LEU A 92 12.03 -28.67 -1.16
N ALA A 93 10.81 -28.60 -0.64
CA ALA A 93 10.12 -29.74 -0.05
C ALA A 93 9.94 -30.87 -1.09
N PHE A 94 9.56 -30.54 -2.31
CA PHE A 94 9.48 -31.50 -3.41
C PHE A 94 10.84 -32.08 -3.79
N ALA A 95 11.90 -31.26 -3.82
CA ALA A 95 13.27 -31.72 -4.06
C ALA A 95 13.75 -32.68 -2.96
N LEU A 96 13.47 -32.38 -1.70
CA LEU A 96 13.79 -33.25 -0.55
C LEU A 96 13.01 -34.58 -0.63
N ALA A 97 11.76 -34.56 -1.07
CA ALA A 97 10.98 -35.78 -1.33
C ALA A 97 11.61 -36.66 -2.41
N LYS A 98 12.18 -36.07 -3.46
CA LYS A 98 12.93 -36.82 -4.49
C LYS A 98 14.22 -37.43 -3.97
N MET A 99 14.90 -36.78 -3.04
CA MET A 99 16.16 -37.25 -2.45
C MET A 99 15.96 -38.36 -1.40
N ASN A 100 14.74 -38.90 -1.27
CA ASN A 100 14.39 -39.94 -0.30
C ASN A 100 14.64 -39.51 1.17
N PHE A 101 14.50 -38.21 1.46
CA PHE A 101 14.58 -37.69 2.83
C PHE A 101 13.29 -37.98 3.63
N PHE A 102 12.16 -38.09 2.92
CA PHE A 102 10.86 -38.46 3.47
C PHE A 102 10.60 -39.97 3.37
N ARG A 103 9.46 -40.45 3.86
CA ARG A 103 9.13 -41.88 3.96
C ARG A 103 8.94 -42.48 2.56
N ASN A 104 9.20 -43.79 2.41
CA ASN A 104 9.21 -44.47 1.09
C ASN A 104 7.96 -44.22 0.22
N ALA A 105 6.79 -44.02 0.82
CA ALA A 105 5.54 -43.74 0.09
C ALA A 105 5.55 -42.39 -0.65
N GLU A 106 6.13 -41.35 -0.03
CA GLU A 106 6.19 -39.99 -0.59
C GLU A 106 7.22 -39.91 -1.71
N TRP A 107 8.34 -40.62 -1.57
CA TRP A 107 9.34 -40.76 -2.62
C TRP A 107 8.74 -41.39 -3.88
N GLU A 108 7.94 -42.45 -3.74
CA GLU A 108 7.34 -43.13 -4.89
C GLU A 108 6.33 -42.24 -5.62
N LEU A 109 5.55 -41.43 -4.88
CA LEU A 109 4.66 -40.42 -5.45
C LEU A 109 5.44 -39.32 -6.17
N ALA A 110 6.47 -38.75 -5.53
CA ALA A 110 7.30 -37.70 -6.12
C ALA A 110 8.02 -38.20 -7.39
N LYS A 111 8.48 -39.45 -7.38
CA LYS A 111 9.08 -40.12 -8.53
C LYS A 111 8.08 -40.25 -9.68
N ARG A 112 6.88 -40.80 -9.43
CA ARG A 112 5.81 -40.91 -10.45
C ARG A 112 5.44 -39.55 -11.06
N VAL A 113 5.30 -38.52 -10.24
CA VAL A 113 5.00 -37.16 -10.70
C VAL A 113 6.15 -36.61 -11.56
N SER A 114 7.41 -36.88 -11.19
CA SER A 114 8.58 -36.39 -11.92
C SER A 114 8.86 -37.12 -13.24
N GLU A 115 8.51 -38.39 -13.34
CA GLU A 115 8.67 -39.20 -14.54
C GLU A 115 7.60 -38.91 -15.59
N TYR A 116 6.48 -38.29 -15.19
CA TYR A 116 5.42 -37.88 -16.09
C TYR A 116 5.87 -36.67 -16.94
N ARG A 117 6.58 -36.94 -18.05
CA ARG A 117 6.87 -35.94 -19.07
C ARG A 117 5.64 -35.71 -19.93
N VAL A 118 5.00 -34.55 -19.74
CA VAL A 118 3.96 -34.07 -20.66
C VAL A 118 4.58 -33.96 -22.06
N HIS A 119 4.04 -34.70 -23.02
CA HIS A 119 4.57 -34.75 -24.39
C HIS A 119 4.34 -33.38 -25.06
N ASP A 120 5.42 -32.59 -25.15
CA ASP A 120 5.38 -31.19 -25.58
C ASP A 120 5.47 -31.05 -27.11
N ASN A 121 4.49 -31.58 -27.82
CA ASN A 121 4.46 -31.51 -29.29
C ASN A 121 4.08 -30.12 -29.85
N SER A 122 3.90 -29.09 -29.00
CA SER A 122 3.50 -27.76 -29.46
C SER A 122 4.17 -26.61 -28.70
N MET A 123 5.47 -26.74 -28.43
CA MET A 123 6.25 -25.74 -27.67
C MET A 123 6.14 -24.31 -28.25
N GLN A 124 5.88 -24.17 -29.55
CA GLN A 124 5.70 -22.86 -30.20
C GLN A 124 4.33 -22.21 -29.95
N THR A 125 3.23 -22.97 -30.00
CA THR A 125 1.90 -22.43 -29.66
C THR A 125 1.79 -22.15 -28.16
N PHE A 126 2.41 -22.98 -27.33
CA PHE A 126 2.54 -22.76 -25.88
C PHE A 126 3.16 -21.39 -25.57
N LYS A 127 4.33 -21.10 -26.16
CA LYS A 127 5.03 -19.81 -26.00
C LYS A 127 4.20 -18.61 -26.47
N ARG A 128 3.31 -18.78 -27.45
CA ARG A 128 2.44 -17.69 -27.93
C ARG A 128 1.30 -17.44 -26.94
N THR A 129 0.62 -18.49 -26.49
CA THR A 129 -0.49 -18.38 -25.54
C THR A 129 -0.03 -17.88 -24.18
N ALA A 130 1.10 -18.39 -23.67
CA ALA A 130 1.71 -17.91 -22.42
C ALA A 130 1.96 -16.39 -22.44
N ARG A 131 2.52 -15.86 -23.55
CA ARG A 131 2.74 -14.42 -23.74
C ARG A 131 1.44 -13.60 -23.69
N ILE A 132 0.37 -14.11 -24.31
CA ILE A 132 -0.93 -13.43 -24.26
C ILE A 132 -1.46 -13.39 -22.83
N ILE A 133 -1.36 -14.51 -22.09
CA ILE A 133 -1.80 -14.58 -20.69
C ILE A 133 -1.02 -13.59 -19.82
N TRP A 134 0.32 -13.55 -19.93
CA TRP A 134 1.13 -12.56 -19.21
C TRP A 134 0.73 -11.11 -19.53
N CYS A 135 0.50 -10.77 -20.81
CA CYS A 135 0.04 -9.44 -21.19
C CYS A 135 -1.33 -9.10 -20.57
N VAL A 136 -2.27 -10.04 -20.58
CA VAL A 136 -3.61 -9.84 -19.97
C VAL A 136 -3.48 -9.62 -18.47
N MET A 137 -2.70 -10.44 -17.76
CA MET A 137 -2.48 -10.28 -16.32
C MET A 137 -1.83 -8.94 -15.99
N LEU A 138 -0.84 -8.52 -16.78
CA LEU A 138 -0.18 -7.23 -16.62
C LEU A 138 -1.16 -6.06 -16.80
N ILE A 139 -2.01 -6.11 -17.82
CA ILE A 139 -3.04 -5.10 -18.05
C ILE A 139 -4.01 -5.04 -16.86
N VAL A 140 -4.48 -6.18 -16.36
CA VAL A 140 -5.38 -6.24 -15.21
C VAL A 140 -4.73 -5.64 -13.97
N MET A 141 -3.46 -5.97 -13.71
CA MET A 141 -2.76 -5.47 -12.53
C MET A 141 -2.47 -3.97 -12.61
N ILE A 142 -2.06 -3.47 -13.78
CA ILE A 142 -1.86 -2.03 -14.02
C ILE A 142 -3.19 -1.28 -13.93
N ALA A 143 -4.28 -1.82 -14.47
CA ALA A 143 -5.60 -1.21 -14.36
C ALA A 143 -6.06 -1.13 -12.89
N GLY A 144 -5.83 -2.19 -12.11
CA GLY A 144 -6.11 -2.23 -10.67
C GLY A 144 -5.33 -1.17 -9.90
N LEU A 145 -4.01 -1.07 -10.11
CA LEU A 145 -3.20 -0.01 -9.50
C LEU A 145 -3.64 1.39 -9.93
N SER A 146 -3.90 1.59 -11.22
CA SER A 146 -4.32 2.89 -11.75
C SER A 146 -5.65 3.33 -11.15
N PHE A 147 -6.60 2.42 -10.97
CA PHE A 147 -7.85 2.67 -10.28
C PHE A 147 -7.61 3.12 -8.83
N ILE A 148 -6.75 2.42 -8.09
CA ILE A 148 -6.42 2.78 -6.71
C ILE A 148 -5.72 4.13 -6.62
N PHE A 149 -4.76 4.41 -7.50
CA PHE A 149 -4.10 5.72 -7.58
C PHE A 149 -5.07 6.84 -7.90
N TYR A 150 -6.04 6.60 -8.79
CA TYR A 150 -7.10 7.54 -9.08
C TYR A 150 -7.97 7.80 -7.84
N THR A 151 -8.35 6.76 -7.09
CA THR A 151 -9.11 6.89 -5.85
C THR A 151 -8.31 7.62 -4.75
N GLN A 152 -7.01 7.34 -4.61
CA GLN A 152 -6.10 8.07 -3.71
C GLN A 152 -5.96 9.55 -4.11
N TYR A 153 -5.86 9.82 -5.42
CA TYR A 153 -5.80 11.17 -5.94
C TYR A 153 -7.09 11.96 -5.67
N ASN A 154 -8.24 11.31 -5.59
CA ASN A 154 -9.49 11.97 -5.22
C ASN A 154 -9.71 12.07 -3.70
N LEU A 155 -8.69 11.73 -2.88
CA LEU A 155 -8.74 11.78 -1.41
C LEU A 155 -9.86 10.91 -0.79
N HIS A 156 -10.39 9.92 -1.50
CA HIS A 156 -11.46 9.05 -0.99
C HIS A 156 -11.03 8.20 0.21
N PHE A 157 -9.73 7.93 0.35
CA PHE A 157 -9.15 7.21 1.48
C PHE A 157 -8.68 8.12 2.61
N ALA A 158 -8.74 9.44 2.45
CA ALA A 158 -8.38 10.38 3.50
C ALA A 158 -9.49 10.47 4.55
N CYS A 159 -9.11 10.75 5.80
CA CYS A 159 -10.06 11.03 6.87
C CYS A 159 -10.97 12.20 6.46
N LYS A 160 -12.29 12.10 6.64
CA LYS A 160 -13.19 13.22 6.32
C LYS A 160 -13.07 14.34 7.34
N SER A 161 -12.84 13.98 8.60
CA SER A 161 -12.64 14.93 9.68
C SER A 161 -11.65 14.40 10.70
N ILE A 162 -10.95 15.33 11.33
CA ILE A 162 -9.91 15.11 12.34
C ILE A 162 -10.24 16.04 13.49
N THR A 163 -10.37 15.51 14.69
CA THR A 163 -10.53 16.35 15.89
C THR A 163 -9.19 16.46 16.60
N ILE A 164 -8.83 17.69 16.92
CA ILE A 164 -7.59 18.07 17.58
C ILE A 164 -7.97 18.64 18.95
N THR A 165 -7.44 18.05 20.03
CA THR A 165 -7.70 18.47 21.41
C THR A 165 -6.39 18.81 22.12
N VAL A 166 -6.22 20.08 22.50
CA VAL A 166 -5.06 20.55 23.27
C VAL A 166 -5.26 20.19 24.74
N GLY A 167 -4.35 19.41 25.32
CA GLY A 167 -4.41 19.06 26.75
C GLY A 167 -4.31 20.27 27.70
N GLU A 168 -5.05 20.21 28.81
CA GLU A 168 -5.14 21.27 29.83
C GLU A 168 -3.82 21.55 30.56
N SER A 169 -2.88 20.59 30.55
CA SER A 169 -1.55 20.70 31.19
C SER A 169 -0.67 21.80 30.59
N SER A 170 -1.09 22.40 29.48
CA SER A 170 -0.40 23.47 28.77
C SER A 170 -0.74 24.85 29.37
N SER A 171 -0.57 25.03 30.69
CA SER A 171 -0.76 26.34 31.33
C SER A 171 0.15 27.44 30.78
N ALA A 172 1.23 27.05 30.10
CA ALA A 172 2.19 27.95 29.49
C ALA A 172 1.67 28.71 28.25
N PHE A 173 0.65 28.21 27.53
CA PHE A 173 0.22 28.80 26.26
C PHE A 173 -1.31 28.78 26.09
N PRO A 174 -2.04 29.77 26.64
CA PRO A 174 -3.50 29.88 26.46
C PRO A 174 -3.91 30.04 24.99
N LEU A 175 -3.02 30.59 24.15
CA LEU A 175 -3.23 30.72 22.71
C LEU A 175 -3.40 29.34 22.03
N ALA A 176 -2.63 28.31 22.39
CA ALA A 176 -2.77 27.00 21.72
C ALA A 176 -4.19 26.42 21.81
N ARG A 177 -4.99 26.79 22.83
CA ARG A 177 -6.36 26.31 23.01
C ARG A 177 -7.30 26.68 21.86
N TYR A 178 -7.10 27.81 21.17
CA TYR A 178 -7.98 28.18 20.04
C TYR A 178 -7.81 27.23 18.84
N LEU A 179 -6.70 26.48 18.77
CA LEU A 179 -6.44 25.46 17.76
C LEU A 179 -7.12 24.12 18.08
N SER A 180 -7.78 24.00 19.23
CA SER A 180 -8.62 22.82 19.50
C SER A 180 -9.90 22.90 18.68
N GLY A 181 -10.27 21.82 18.00
CA GLY A 181 -11.50 21.75 17.24
C GLY A 181 -11.54 20.60 16.25
N THR A 182 -12.64 20.52 15.52
CA THR A 182 -12.79 19.57 14.41
C THR A 182 -12.39 20.22 13.10
N TYR A 183 -11.39 19.63 12.45
CA TYR A 183 -10.90 19.98 11.13
C TYR A 183 -11.55 19.07 10.10
N ILE A 184 -12.10 19.65 9.03
CA ILE A 184 -12.77 18.92 7.95
C ILE A 184 -11.88 18.98 6.73
N LEU A 185 -11.77 17.86 6.00
CA LEU A 185 -11.02 17.81 4.76
C LEU A 185 -11.64 18.78 3.75
N ASP A 186 -10.84 19.74 3.29
CA ASP A 186 -11.26 20.62 2.21
C ASP A 186 -11.09 19.91 0.86
N THR A 187 -12.01 20.22 -0.05
CA THR A 187 -11.97 19.75 -1.44
C THR A 187 -10.86 20.45 -2.23
N THR A 188 -10.46 21.66 -1.81
CA THR A 188 -9.39 22.40 -2.46
C THR A 188 -8.02 21.89 -2.00
N ARG A 189 -7.11 21.76 -2.97
CA ARG A 189 -5.72 21.41 -2.72
C ARG A 189 -4.87 22.65 -2.80
N ILE A 190 -4.13 22.94 -1.75
CA ILE A 190 -3.16 24.03 -1.73
C ILE A 190 -1.82 23.41 -2.08
N ASN A 191 -1.19 23.81 -3.20
CA ASN A 191 0.07 23.23 -3.68
C ASN A 191 0.03 21.70 -3.85
N GLY A 192 -1.13 21.16 -4.26
CA GLY A 192 -1.30 19.73 -4.55
C GLY A 192 -1.48 18.81 -3.34
N ARG A 193 -1.45 19.33 -2.11
CA ARG A 193 -1.67 18.56 -0.87
C ARG A 193 -3.09 18.75 -0.31
N PRO A 194 -3.63 17.74 0.39
CA PRO A 194 -4.88 17.88 1.14
C PRO A 194 -4.67 18.84 2.30
N VAL A 195 -5.68 19.67 2.54
CA VAL A 195 -5.71 20.59 3.68
C VAL A 195 -7.00 20.37 4.43
N TYR A 196 -6.91 20.37 5.75
CA TYR A 196 -8.08 20.30 6.62
C TYR A 196 -8.33 21.68 7.22
N VAL A 197 -9.57 22.13 7.19
CA VAL A 197 -9.99 23.45 7.68
C VAL A 197 -10.81 23.28 8.95
N GLN A 198 -10.48 24.05 9.98
CA GLN A 198 -11.20 24.04 11.24
C GLN A 198 -12.64 24.53 11.04
N LYS A 199 -13.63 23.72 11.43
CA LYS A 199 -15.06 24.09 11.30
C LYS A 199 -15.50 25.15 12.33
N GLN A 200 -14.78 25.26 13.44
CA GLN A 200 -15.16 26.04 14.62
C GLN A 200 -14.10 27.09 14.91
N GLY A 201 -14.52 28.34 15.12
CA GLY A 201 -13.62 29.45 15.47
C GLY A 201 -13.83 30.67 14.58
N THR A 202 -13.52 31.87 15.11
CA THR A 202 -13.57 33.12 14.34
C THR A 202 -12.39 33.26 13.39
N ASN A 203 -11.25 32.61 13.68
CA ASN A 203 -9.97 32.80 12.99
C ASN A 203 -9.48 31.48 12.36
N GLY A 204 -10.41 30.71 11.73
CA GLY A 204 -10.27 29.26 11.47
C GLY A 204 -8.87 28.76 11.12
N ALA A 205 -8.42 27.65 11.68
CA ALA A 205 -7.09 27.12 11.42
C ALA A 205 -7.03 26.12 10.26
N PHE A 206 -5.84 25.92 9.70
CA PHE A 206 -5.53 24.87 8.74
C PHE A 206 -4.66 23.79 9.37
N LEU A 207 -4.87 22.54 8.96
CA LEU A 207 -3.98 21.42 9.21
C LEU A 207 -3.53 20.87 7.86
N ALA A 208 -2.24 20.84 7.61
CA ALA A 208 -1.66 20.34 6.37
C ALA A 208 -0.36 19.57 6.62
N TYR A 209 0.01 18.70 5.69
CA TYR A 209 1.31 18.02 5.73
C TYR A 209 2.34 18.76 4.88
N CYS A 210 3.50 19.02 5.47
CA CYS A 210 4.57 19.80 4.87
C CYS A 210 5.74 18.90 4.51
N GLY A 211 5.84 18.53 3.22
CA GLY A 211 6.87 17.63 2.71
C GLY A 211 8.31 18.14 2.82
N SER A 212 8.52 19.45 2.96
CA SER A 212 9.85 20.04 3.17
C SER A 212 10.45 19.67 4.53
N ILE A 213 9.60 19.57 5.56
CA ILE A 213 9.99 19.25 6.94
C ILE A 213 9.51 17.87 7.41
N ASN A 214 8.75 17.16 6.57
CA ASN A 214 8.12 15.87 6.86
C ASN A 214 7.30 15.87 8.15
N GLN A 215 6.50 16.92 8.34
CA GLN A 215 5.68 17.10 9.55
C GLN A 215 4.30 17.63 9.15
N TRP A 216 3.32 17.29 9.97
CA TRP A 216 2.01 17.93 9.97
C TRP A 216 2.09 19.24 10.71
N THR A 217 1.60 20.31 10.11
CA THR A 217 1.58 21.64 10.71
C THR A 217 0.15 22.10 10.90
N VAL A 218 -0.07 22.85 11.98
CA VAL A 218 -1.29 23.62 12.19
C VAL A 218 -0.94 25.09 12.11
N SER A 219 -1.64 25.84 11.27
CA SER A 219 -1.46 27.28 11.13
C SER A 219 -2.79 28.00 11.36
N SER A 220 -2.77 29.09 12.13
CA SER A 220 -3.92 29.99 12.26
C SER A 220 -4.15 30.77 10.97
N TYR A 221 -5.41 31.06 10.64
CA TYR A 221 -5.73 31.99 9.56
C TYR A 221 -5.52 33.43 10.04
N ASP A 222 -4.61 34.14 9.37
CA ASP A 222 -4.41 35.56 9.61
C ASP A 222 -5.38 36.36 8.72
N ASP A 223 -6.25 37.13 9.37
CA ASP A 223 -7.38 37.83 8.74
C ASP A 223 -6.91 38.97 7.80
N GLU A 224 -5.65 39.38 7.93
CA GLU A 224 -5.02 40.41 7.08
C GLU A 224 -4.64 39.89 5.68
N SER A 225 -4.50 38.57 5.49
CA SER A 225 -4.10 37.95 4.20
C SER A 225 -5.28 37.61 3.27
N ARG A 226 -6.44 38.26 3.44
CA ARG A 226 -7.77 37.93 2.86
C ARG A 226 -7.92 37.74 1.33
N GLY A 227 -6.85 37.72 0.55
CA GLY A 227 -6.86 37.44 -0.90
C GLY A 227 -5.95 36.31 -1.37
N ASN A 228 -4.96 35.89 -0.58
CA ASN A 228 -4.05 34.80 -0.93
C ASN A 228 -4.00 33.84 0.26
N ILE A 229 -4.47 32.61 0.05
CA ILE A 229 -4.28 31.56 1.05
C ILE A 229 -2.77 31.28 1.08
N ASP A 230 -2.09 31.86 2.06
CA ASP A 230 -0.68 31.62 2.30
C ASP A 230 -0.45 30.12 2.54
N ASP A 231 0.66 29.61 2.04
CA ASP A 231 1.01 28.20 2.18
C ASP A 231 1.07 27.84 3.69
N PRO A 232 0.22 26.90 4.20
CA PRO A 232 0.22 26.47 5.61
C PRO A 232 1.54 25.86 6.11
N CYS A 233 2.50 25.65 5.21
CA CYS A 233 3.86 25.19 5.51
C CYS A 233 4.87 26.31 5.72
N TYR A 234 4.49 27.58 5.52
CA TYR A 234 5.41 28.70 5.65
C TYR A 234 5.44 29.27 7.08
N TYR A 235 4.26 29.48 7.67
CA TYR A 235 4.08 29.88 9.07
C TYR A 235 3.12 28.92 9.78
N PHE A 236 3.56 28.33 10.89
CA PHE A 236 2.75 27.38 11.64
C PHE A 236 2.94 27.55 13.15
N ASP A 237 1.85 27.33 13.88
CA ASP A 237 1.76 27.45 15.34
C ASP A 237 2.06 26.13 16.04
N LEU A 238 1.73 25.00 15.40
CA LEU A 238 1.99 23.65 15.89
C LEU A 238 2.62 22.82 14.79
N GLN A 239 3.48 21.89 15.18
CA GLN A 239 4.06 20.89 14.27
C GLN A 239 4.04 19.51 14.92
N SER A 240 3.85 18.45 14.13
CA SER A 240 3.97 17.08 14.61
C SER A 240 5.42 16.68 14.79
N GLU A 241 5.62 15.52 15.42
CA GLU A 241 6.87 14.79 15.19
C GLU A 241 7.04 14.47 13.70
N THR A 242 8.28 14.24 13.27
CA THR A 242 8.55 13.87 11.88
C THR A 242 7.82 12.57 11.54
N THR A 243 6.85 12.64 10.64
CA THR A 243 6.17 11.45 10.11
C THR A 243 6.75 11.13 8.75
N ARG A 244 6.82 9.84 8.41
CA ARG A 244 7.28 9.42 7.08
C ARG A 244 6.16 9.43 6.06
N THR A 245 4.92 9.44 6.53
CA THR A 245 3.74 9.31 5.72
C THR A 245 2.81 10.50 5.91
N TYR A 246 1.96 10.69 4.90
CA TYR A 246 0.81 11.57 4.90
C TYR A 246 -0.40 10.94 5.63
N ASP A 247 -0.19 9.91 6.45
CA ASP A 247 -1.25 9.36 7.27
C ASP A 247 -1.32 10.12 8.59
N VAL A 248 -2.44 10.78 8.83
CA VAL A 248 -2.70 11.53 10.07
C VAL A 248 -2.80 10.57 11.26
N ALA A 249 -3.19 9.32 11.04
CA ALA A 249 -3.29 8.32 12.10
C ALA A 249 -1.94 7.95 12.73
N GLU A 250 -0.81 8.22 12.05
CA GLU A 250 0.52 8.01 12.61
C GLU A 250 0.92 9.08 13.64
N ILE A 251 0.24 10.23 13.67
CA ILE A 251 0.57 11.32 14.57
C ILE A 251 0.15 10.94 15.99
N LYS A 252 1.12 10.75 16.88
CA LYS A 252 0.87 10.51 18.30
C LYS A 252 0.84 11.80 19.12
N THR A 253 1.67 12.78 18.74
CA THR A 253 1.82 14.04 19.47
C THR A 253 2.17 15.19 18.54
N LEU A 254 1.56 16.36 18.75
CA LEU A 254 2.01 17.64 18.21
C LEU A 254 2.82 18.38 19.27
N ARG A 255 3.88 19.05 18.82
CA ARG A 255 4.77 19.90 19.62
C ARG A 255 4.60 21.34 19.19
N LEU A 256 4.67 22.25 20.16
CA LEU A 256 4.85 23.66 19.85
C LEU A 256 6.28 23.87 19.31
N PRO A 257 6.48 24.68 18.25
CA PRO A 257 7.79 25.11 17.81
C PRO A 257 8.37 26.09 18.84
N VAL A 258 8.76 25.59 20.01
CA VAL A 258 9.42 26.42 21.04
C VAL A 258 10.90 26.45 20.71
N ARG A 259 11.41 27.65 20.42
CA ARG A 259 12.81 27.89 20.05
C ARG A 259 13.84 27.45 21.10
N ASN A 260 13.43 27.05 22.33
CA ASN A 260 14.34 26.65 23.43
C ASN A 260 13.76 25.67 24.49
N GLY A 261 12.72 24.88 24.19
CA GLY A 261 12.22 23.88 25.16
C GLY A 261 10.81 23.38 24.83
N GLY A 262 10.72 22.26 24.12
CA GLY A 262 9.45 21.73 23.63
C GLY A 262 8.56 21.22 24.77
N VAL A 263 7.37 21.78 24.89
CA VAL A 263 6.28 21.18 25.67
C VAL A 263 5.60 20.16 24.76
N VAL A 264 5.56 18.90 25.21
CA VAL A 264 4.78 17.85 24.54
C VAL A 264 3.34 18.00 25.00
N ILE A 265 2.46 18.27 24.04
CA ILE A 265 1.03 18.26 24.29
C ILE A 265 0.55 16.86 23.87
N GLY A 266 -0.23 16.20 24.73
CA GLY A 266 -0.89 14.94 24.38
C GLY A 266 -2.15 15.23 23.57
N TRP A 267 -2.37 14.48 22.49
CA TRP A 267 -3.51 14.67 21.57
C TRP A 267 -4.18 13.33 21.30
N CYS A 268 -5.45 13.38 20.92
CA CYS A 268 -6.18 12.20 20.45
C CYS A 268 -6.79 12.51 19.08
N ILE A 269 -6.23 11.92 18.03
CA ILE A 269 -6.78 12.03 16.67
C ILE A 269 -7.81 10.91 16.50
N SER A 270 -9.07 11.32 16.35
CA SER A 270 -10.13 10.42 15.90
C SER A 270 -10.40 10.68 14.42
N CYS A 271 -10.02 9.72 13.58
CA CYS A 271 -10.36 9.74 12.16
C CYS A 271 -11.75 9.12 11.99
N ILE A 272 -12.67 9.88 11.39
CA ILE A 272 -13.97 9.37 10.96
C ILE A 272 -13.91 9.22 9.43
N LEU A 273 -13.87 7.98 8.96
CA LEU A 273 -13.91 7.61 7.53
C LEU A 273 -15.33 7.77 6.96
#